data_AF-A0A3D1V494-F1
#
_entry.id   AF-A0A3D1V494-F1
#
_cell.length_a   1.000
_cell.length_b   1.000
_cell.length_c   1.000
_cell.angle_alpha   90.00
_cell.angle_beta   90.00
_cell.angle_gamma   90.00
#
_symmetry.space_group_name_H-M   'P 1'
#
loop_
_entity.id
_entity.type
_entity.pdbx_description
1 polymer ?
#
loop_
_entity_poly.entity_id
_entity_poly.type
_entity_poly.pdbx_seq_one_letter_code
_entity_poly.pdbx_strand_id
1 'polypeptide(L)'
;MRQTPSAPFSGAFHVDVYDLDGLLLGTHEWGGDDAYRWPFGWLDSTTLLMAEWPLRATDETIEAYRSRLTRETVLLAVDAASGATRELLRGDIGYAVAAPDGAMVAVIGGSNASDGRLTVTVRPVSADGLGQPVWSYDTNDPGLVWSPDSGTIYASVFTGTPDSGQFPAIVAIDRSGSVT
;
A
#
# COMPACT_ATOMS: atom_id res chain seq x y z
N MET A 1 13.49 5.10 21.32
CA MET A 1 14.36 5.39 20.16
C MET A 1 13.42 5.70 19.01
N ARG A 2 13.28 6.98 18.61
CA ARG A 2 12.49 7.30 17.41
C ARG A 2 13.37 6.96 16.21
N GLN A 3 13.00 5.98 15.41
CA GLN A 3 13.62 5.80 14.10
C GLN A 3 13.45 7.11 13.35
N THR A 4 14.54 7.80 13.10
CA THR A 4 14.57 8.86 12.09
C THR A 4 14.21 8.16 10.77
N PRO A 5 13.18 8.61 10.02
CA PRO A 5 12.97 8.09 8.68
C PRO A 5 14.29 8.32 7.93
N SER A 6 14.90 7.24 7.45
CA SER A 6 16.03 7.35 6.53
C SER A 6 15.59 8.28 5.40
N ALA A 7 16.48 9.21 5.00
CA ALA A 7 16.24 10.01 3.80
C ALA A 7 15.82 9.06 2.66
N PRO A 8 14.85 9.44 1.81
CA PRO A 8 14.50 8.62 0.67
C PRO A 8 15.79 8.31 -0.10
N PHE A 9 16.03 7.04 -0.41
CA PHE A 9 17.18 6.64 -1.20
C PHE A 9 17.07 7.36 -2.55
N SER A 10 17.94 8.34 -2.79
CA SER A 10 18.15 8.91 -4.11
C SER A 10 19.11 7.99 -4.86
N GLY A 11 18.64 7.36 -5.92
CA GLY A 11 19.48 6.55 -6.80
C GLY A 11 18.73 5.36 -7.41
N ALA A 12 19.22 4.91 -8.56
CA ALA A 12 18.84 3.63 -9.12
C ALA A 12 19.10 2.51 -8.10
N PHE A 13 18.04 1.78 -7.73
CA PHE A 13 18.19 0.51 -7.03
C PHE A 13 17.68 -0.62 -7.92
N HIS A 14 18.26 -1.79 -7.75
CA HIS A 14 17.82 -2.99 -8.47
C HIS A 14 16.95 -3.82 -7.53
N VAL A 15 15.92 -4.45 -8.08
CA VAL A 15 15.16 -5.48 -7.38
C VAL A 15 15.30 -6.78 -8.14
N ASP A 16 15.79 -7.76 -7.42
CA ASP A 16 15.75 -9.16 -7.84
C ASP A 16 14.41 -9.76 -7.40
N VAL A 17 13.72 -10.38 -8.34
CA VAL A 17 12.42 -11.01 -8.11
C VAL A 17 12.62 -12.51 -8.17
N TYR A 18 12.26 -13.21 -7.11
CA TYR A 18 12.40 -14.66 -7.00
C TYR A 18 11.02 -15.32 -6.89
N ASP A 19 10.87 -16.53 -7.41
CA ASP A 19 9.73 -17.38 -7.08
C ASP A 19 9.88 -18.04 -5.70
N LEU A 20 8.92 -18.87 -5.32
CA LEU A 20 8.91 -19.56 -4.03
C LEU A 20 10.00 -20.64 -3.90
N ASP A 21 10.52 -21.15 -5.01
CA ASP A 21 11.62 -22.11 -5.05
C ASP A 21 12.99 -21.41 -5.03
N GLY A 22 13.01 -20.07 -5.03
CA GLY A 22 14.21 -19.25 -5.02
C GLY A 22 14.84 -19.06 -6.40
N LEU A 23 14.11 -19.37 -7.48
CA LEU A 23 14.57 -19.10 -8.84
C LEU A 23 14.41 -17.61 -9.16
N LEU A 24 15.47 -16.99 -9.67
CA LEU A 24 15.44 -15.61 -10.15
C LEU A 24 14.56 -15.52 -11.42
N LEU A 25 13.45 -14.78 -11.30
CA LEU A 25 12.53 -14.48 -12.40
C LEU A 25 13.01 -13.28 -13.23
N GLY A 26 13.64 -12.31 -12.58
CA GLY A 26 14.19 -11.13 -13.23
C GLY A 26 14.87 -10.17 -12.27
N THR A 27 15.75 -9.34 -12.81
CA THR A 27 16.38 -8.20 -12.11
C THR A 27 15.97 -6.93 -12.83
N HIS A 28 15.38 -5.99 -12.10
CA HIS A 28 14.88 -4.76 -12.69
C HIS A 28 15.49 -3.55 -11.98
N GLU A 29 15.97 -2.60 -12.77
CA GLU A 29 16.39 -1.28 -12.26
C GLU A 29 15.13 -0.44 -12.03
N TRP A 30 14.83 -0.20 -10.76
CA TRP A 30 13.69 0.61 -10.34
C TRP A 30 14.24 1.80 -9.56
N GLY A 31 14.51 2.88 -10.28
CA GLY A 31 14.83 4.17 -9.69
C GLY A 31 14.84 5.22 -10.77
N GLY A 32 14.63 6.46 -10.36
CA GLY A 32 14.68 7.60 -11.26
C GLY A 32 14.99 8.85 -10.46
N ASP A 33 15.35 9.92 -11.17
CA ASP A 33 15.73 11.18 -10.53
C ASP A 33 14.56 11.86 -9.81
N ASP A 34 13.32 11.49 -10.16
CA ASP A 34 12.10 12.18 -9.72
C ASP A 34 11.19 11.36 -8.78
N ALA A 35 11.40 10.04 -8.66
CA ALA A 35 10.52 9.17 -7.91
C ALA A 35 11.22 7.98 -7.25
N TYR A 36 10.71 7.59 -6.08
CA TYR A 36 11.12 6.42 -5.32
C TYR A 36 10.07 5.33 -5.46
N ARG A 37 10.48 4.11 -5.82
CA ARG A 37 9.61 2.94 -5.89
C ARG A 37 9.85 1.98 -4.71
N TRP A 38 8.85 1.19 -4.34
CA TRP A 38 9.02 0.12 -3.37
C TRP A 38 8.02 -1.02 -3.60
N PRO A 39 8.45 -2.29 -3.53
CA PRO A 39 7.52 -3.41 -3.59
C PRO A 39 6.74 -3.55 -2.27
N PHE A 40 5.41 -3.65 -2.38
CA PHE A 40 4.55 -4.03 -1.25
C PHE A 40 4.27 -5.52 -1.19
N GLY A 41 4.37 -6.22 -2.32
CA GLY A 41 4.22 -7.66 -2.39
C GLY A 41 3.81 -8.11 -3.78
N TRP A 42 3.18 -9.29 -3.85
CA TRP A 42 2.60 -9.82 -5.07
C TRP A 42 1.13 -9.39 -5.19
N LEU A 43 0.74 -8.94 -6.38
CA LEU A 43 -0.66 -8.76 -6.77
C LEU A 43 -1.28 -10.10 -7.18
N ASP A 44 -0.52 -10.89 -7.93
CA ASP A 44 -0.84 -12.24 -8.39
C ASP A 44 0.46 -13.03 -8.59
N SER A 45 0.41 -14.24 -9.18
CA SER A 45 1.59 -15.11 -9.38
C SER A 45 2.66 -14.55 -10.32
N THR A 46 2.38 -13.49 -11.06
CA THR A 46 3.24 -12.93 -12.11
C THR A 46 3.42 -11.42 -12.00
N THR A 47 2.64 -10.76 -11.15
CA THR A 47 2.60 -9.31 -11.05
C THR A 47 2.92 -8.87 -9.63
N LEU A 48 3.83 -7.92 -9.49
CA LEU A 48 4.14 -7.25 -8.25
C LEU A 48 3.22 -6.06 -8.02
N LEU A 49 2.85 -5.86 -6.77
CA LEU A 49 2.20 -4.66 -6.27
C LEU A 49 3.29 -3.72 -5.74
N MET A 50 3.41 -2.53 -6.33
CA MET A 50 4.45 -1.57 -5.99
C MET A 50 3.86 -0.18 -5.76
N ALA A 51 4.48 0.61 -4.87
CA ALA A 51 4.23 2.03 -4.81
C ALA A 51 5.35 2.83 -5.47
N GLU A 52 4.99 4.00 -5.99
CA GLU A 52 5.88 5.04 -6.46
C GLU A 52 5.50 6.35 -5.77
N TRP A 53 6.41 6.90 -4.96
CA TRP A 53 6.25 8.21 -4.34
C TRP A 53 7.14 9.22 -5.06
N PRO A 54 6.64 10.43 -5.31
CA PRO A 54 7.51 11.52 -5.77
C PRO A 54 8.63 11.79 -4.76
N LEU A 55 9.81 12.16 -5.25
CA LEU A 55 10.86 12.69 -4.40
C LEU A 55 10.57 14.15 -4.02
N ARG A 56 11.01 14.54 -2.82
CA ARG A 56 10.88 15.93 -2.36
C ARG A 56 11.87 16.82 -3.12
N ALA A 57 11.39 17.90 -3.73
CA ALA A 57 12.28 18.86 -4.36
C ALA A 57 13.12 19.63 -3.30
N THR A 58 14.29 20.13 -3.69
CA THR A 58 15.23 20.75 -2.74
C THR A 58 14.64 21.99 -2.06
N ASP A 59 13.84 22.76 -2.80
CA ASP A 59 13.16 23.98 -2.37
C ASP A 59 11.73 23.76 -1.85
N GLU A 60 11.25 22.51 -1.84
CA GLU A 60 9.91 22.15 -1.37
C GLU A 60 9.87 22.00 0.16
N THR A 61 8.88 22.65 0.79
CA THR A 61 8.63 22.49 2.23
C THR A 61 8.11 21.09 2.54
N ILE A 62 8.26 20.64 3.78
CA ILE A 62 7.77 19.32 4.17
C ILE A 62 6.24 19.22 4.09
N GLU A 63 5.52 20.31 4.36
CA GLU A 63 4.07 20.39 4.25
C GLU A 63 3.61 20.31 2.81
N ALA A 64 4.27 21.04 1.89
CA ALA A 64 3.97 20.98 0.46
C ALA A 64 4.22 19.56 -0.08
N TYR A 65 5.36 18.96 0.31
CA TYR A 65 5.69 17.59 -0.06
C TYR A 65 4.66 16.58 0.44
N ARG A 66 4.28 16.65 1.73
CA ARG A 66 3.24 15.77 2.29
C ARG A 66 1.88 15.95 1.60
N SER A 67 1.50 17.19 1.28
CA SER A 67 0.27 17.48 0.53
C SER A 67 0.34 16.98 -0.92
N ARG A 68 1.54 16.86 -1.48
CA ARG A 68 1.76 16.28 -2.81
C ARG A 68 1.69 14.76 -2.78
N LEU A 69 2.26 14.12 -1.76
CA LEU A 69 2.15 12.66 -1.58
C LEU A 69 0.71 12.16 -1.57
N THR A 70 -0.25 12.92 -1.03
CA THR A 70 -1.67 12.52 -1.01
C THR A 70 -2.37 12.59 -2.37
N ARG A 71 -1.70 13.15 -3.39
CA ARG A 71 -2.27 13.35 -4.75
C ARG A 71 -1.44 12.69 -5.83
N GLU A 72 -0.13 12.54 -5.62
CA GLU A 72 0.82 12.13 -6.65
C GLU A 72 1.43 10.75 -6.43
N THR A 73 1.26 10.13 -5.25
CA THR A 73 1.70 8.74 -5.05
C THR A 73 0.91 7.82 -5.95
N VAL A 74 1.60 6.84 -6.55
CA VAL A 74 1.06 5.88 -7.50
C VAL A 74 1.19 4.47 -6.95
N LEU A 75 0.12 3.69 -7.04
CA LEU A 75 0.16 2.25 -6.89
C LEU A 75 0.22 1.63 -8.28
N LEU A 76 1.17 0.73 -8.47
CA LEU A 76 1.53 0.12 -9.74
C LEU A 76 1.37 -1.40 -9.66
N ALA A 77 0.91 -1.97 -10.76
CA ALA A 77 1.10 -3.37 -11.11
C ALA A 77 2.36 -3.46 -11.98
N VAL A 78 3.32 -4.31 -11.60
CA VAL A 78 4.57 -4.48 -12.35
C VAL A 78 4.74 -5.94 -12.71
N ASP A 79 4.81 -6.24 -14.01
CA ASP A 79 5.07 -7.60 -14.48
C ASP A 79 6.46 -8.06 -14.04
N ALA A 80 6.53 -9.18 -13.31
CA ALA A 80 7.75 -9.64 -12.66
C ALA A 80 8.84 -10.07 -13.64
N ALA A 81 8.47 -10.50 -14.85
CA ALA A 81 9.43 -10.98 -15.85
C ALA A 81 9.98 -9.82 -16.71
N SER A 82 9.11 -8.92 -17.16
CA SER A 82 9.43 -7.86 -18.12
C SER A 82 9.67 -6.49 -17.49
N GLY A 83 9.23 -6.28 -16.24
CA GLY A 83 9.27 -4.98 -15.58
C GLY A 83 8.24 -3.99 -16.11
N ALA A 84 7.33 -4.41 -17.00
CA ALA A 84 6.29 -3.55 -17.56
C ALA A 84 5.35 -3.05 -16.46
N THR A 85 5.11 -1.74 -16.42
CA THR A 85 4.32 -1.09 -15.37
C THR A 85 2.93 -0.69 -15.86
N ARG A 86 1.92 -0.87 -15.01
CA ARG A 86 0.56 -0.36 -15.19
C ARG A 86 0.12 0.37 -13.93
N GLU A 87 -0.40 1.58 -14.08
CA GLU A 87 -1.00 2.33 -12.97
C GLU A 87 -2.30 1.64 -12.50
N LEU A 88 -2.39 1.41 -11.20
CA LEU A 88 -3.58 0.87 -10.54
C LEU A 88 -4.39 1.97 -9.86
N LEU A 89 -3.71 2.89 -9.17
CA LEU A 89 -4.33 3.99 -8.44
C LEU A 89 -3.34 5.12 -8.26
N ARG A 90 -3.83 6.36 -8.24
CA ARG A 90 -3.06 7.53 -7.83
C ARG A 90 -3.80 8.30 -6.74
N GLY A 91 -3.07 8.73 -5.72
CA GLY A 91 -3.63 9.50 -4.60
C GLY A 91 -2.95 9.19 -3.27
N ASP A 92 -3.75 9.16 -2.20
CA ASP A 92 -3.24 8.95 -0.85
C ASP A 92 -2.95 7.47 -0.58
N ILE A 93 -1.68 7.09 -0.66
CA ILE A 93 -1.22 5.70 -0.62
C ILE A 93 0.03 5.62 0.25
N GLY A 94 -0.11 4.97 1.41
CA GLY A 94 0.99 4.67 2.34
C GLY A 94 1.43 3.22 2.25
N TYR A 95 0.45 2.31 2.08
CA TYR A 95 0.71 0.88 1.92
C TYR A 95 -0.46 0.22 1.19
N ALA A 96 -0.24 -0.96 0.62
CA ALA A 96 -1.32 -1.75 0.04
C ALA A 96 -1.05 -3.26 0.15
N VAL A 97 -2.13 -4.04 0.25
CA VAL A 97 -2.06 -5.50 0.38
C VAL A 97 -3.09 -6.14 -0.54
N ALA A 98 -2.64 -6.99 -1.46
CA ALA A 98 -3.53 -7.73 -2.35
C ALA A 98 -4.13 -8.94 -1.64
N ALA A 99 -5.36 -9.29 -2.00
CA ALA A 99 -5.93 -10.58 -1.67
C ALA A 99 -5.21 -11.69 -2.45
N PRO A 100 -5.06 -12.92 -1.90
CA PRO A 100 -4.33 -14.00 -2.56
C PRO A 100 -4.86 -14.39 -3.95
N ASP A 101 -6.14 -14.18 -4.24
CA ASP A 101 -6.74 -14.40 -5.57
C ASP A 101 -6.52 -13.24 -6.56
N GLY A 102 -5.86 -12.16 -6.14
CA GLY A 102 -5.57 -10.96 -6.94
C GLY A 102 -6.79 -10.10 -7.28
N ALA A 103 -7.98 -10.44 -6.78
CA ALA A 103 -9.22 -9.77 -7.17
C ALA A 103 -9.47 -8.45 -6.42
N MET A 104 -8.84 -8.28 -5.26
CA MET A 104 -9.03 -7.15 -4.36
C MET A 104 -7.70 -6.63 -3.83
N VAL A 105 -7.63 -5.32 -3.58
CA VAL A 105 -6.50 -4.69 -2.89
C VAL A 105 -7.05 -3.83 -1.75
N ALA A 106 -6.50 -4.03 -0.56
CA ALA A 106 -6.65 -3.10 0.55
C ALA A 106 -5.58 -2.01 0.44
N VAL A 107 -6.00 -0.75 0.34
CA VAL A 107 -5.11 0.42 0.27
C VAL A 107 -5.22 1.19 1.58
N ILE A 108 -4.08 1.40 2.24
CA ILE A 108 -3.96 2.21 3.44
C ILE A 108 -3.45 3.59 3.00
N GLY A 109 -4.19 4.65 3.35
CA GLY A 109 -3.78 6.03 3.12
C GLY A 109 -2.43 6.33 3.77
N GLY A 110 -1.61 7.14 3.10
CA GLY A 110 -0.30 7.57 3.60
C GLY A 110 -0.35 8.92 4.31
N SER A 111 -1.51 9.59 4.30
CA SER A 111 -1.67 10.90 4.91
C SER A 111 -1.48 10.80 6.42
N ASN A 112 -0.44 11.48 6.91
CA ASN A 112 -0.36 11.89 8.30
C ASN A 112 -1.46 12.92 8.56
N ALA A 113 -2.72 12.48 8.61
CA ALA A 113 -3.76 13.30 9.19
C ALA A 113 -3.23 13.77 10.55
N SER A 114 -3.40 15.04 10.89
CA SER A 114 -2.78 15.64 12.08
C SER A 114 -3.21 14.94 13.39
N ASP A 115 -4.29 14.17 13.34
CA ASP A 115 -4.83 13.32 14.40
C ASP A 115 -4.28 11.89 14.40
N GLY A 116 -3.38 11.55 13.46
CA GLY A 116 -2.78 10.22 13.30
C GLY A 116 -3.71 9.17 12.67
N ARG A 117 -4.83 9.59 12.09
CA ARG A 117 -5.83 8.69 11.51
C ARG A 117 -5.51 8.36 10.06
N LEU A 118 -5.55 7.07 9.73
CA LEU A 118 -5.35 6.50 8.41
C LEU A 118 -6.66 5.89 7.94
N THR A 119 -6.97 6.02 6.65
CA THR A 119 -8.12 5.36 6.05
C THR A 119 -7.68 4.11 5.31
N VAL A 120 -8.31 2.99 5.60
CA VAL A 120 -8.19 1.76 4.82
C VAL A 120 -9.36 1.70 3.86
N THR A 121 -9.09 1.47 2.57
CA THR A 121 -10.11 1.26 1.54
C THR A 121 -9.86 -0.07 0.83
N VAL A 122 -10.88 -0.90 0.68
CA VAL A 122 -10.79 -2.13 -0.12
C VAL A 122 -11.43 -1.90 -1.48
N ARG A 123 -10.68 -2.20 -2.53
CA ARG A 123 -11.03 -1.90 -3.91
C ARG A 123 -10.86 -3.15 -4.78
N PRO A 124 -11.77 -3.39 -5.74
CA PRO A 124 -11.60 -4.46 -6.70
C PRO A 124 -10.51 -4.10 -7.72
N VAL A 125 -9.78 -5.10 -8.17
CA VAL A 125 -8.82 -4.98 -9.28
C VAL A 125 -9.58 -5.13 -10.60
N SER A 126 -9.31 -4.24 -11.55
CA SER A 126 -9.87 -4.26 -12.89
C SER A 126 -8.77 -4.07 -13.94
N ALA A 127 -9.15 -4.21 -15.21
CA ALA A 127 -8.25 -3.96 -16.34
C ALA A 127 -7.72 -2.51 -16.33
N ASP A 128 -8.56 -1.56 -15.94
CA ASP A 128 -8.27 -0.12 -15.95
C ASP A 128 -7.63 0.39 -14.64
N GLY A 129 -7.34 -0.50 -13.69
CA GLY A 129 -6.71 -0.16 -12.41
C GLY A 129 -7.50 -0.70 -11.22
N LEU A 130 -7.62 0.08 -10.14
CA LEU A 130 -8.51 -0.23 -9.02
C LEU A 130 -9.87 0.45 -9.23
N GLY A 131 -10.94 -0.31 -9.00
CA GLY A 131 -12.29 0.22 -9.00
C GLY A 131 -12.61 1.11 -7.81
N GLN A 132 -13.90 1.48 -7.71
CA GLN A 132 -14.40 2.21 -6.56
C GLN A 132 -14.26 1.37 -5.27
N PRO A 133 -14.03 2.01 -4.10
CA PRO A 133 -14.02 1.30 -2.83
C PRO A 133 -15.32 0.54 -2.63
N VAL A 134 -15.20 -0.73 -2.25
CA VAL A 134 -16.34 -1.54 -1.77
C VAL A 134 -16.72 -1.09 -0.37
N TRP A 135 -15.70 -0.85 0.47
CA TRP A 135 -15.86 -0.34 1.82
C TRP A 135 -14.57 0.36 2.29
N SER A 136 -14.70 1.11 3.38
CA SER A 136 -13.60 1.79 4.03
C SER A 136 -13.81 1.88 5.54
N TYR A 137 -12.72 1.93 6.30
CA TYR A 137 -12.77 2.30 7.71
C TYR A 137 -11.53 3.11 8.08
N ASP A 138 -11.64 3.85 9.18
CA ASP A 138 -10.55 4.65 9.73
C ASP A 138 -9.89 3.92 10.90
N THR A 139 -8.56 3.97 10.97
CA THR A 139 -7.74 3.38 12.03
C THR A 139 -6.53 4.26 12.31
N ASN A 140 -5.87 4.03 13.44
CA ASN A 140 -4.58 4.63 13.80
C ASN A 140 -3.46 3.56 13.83
N ASP A 141 -3.78 2.28 13.60
CA ASP A 141 -2.81 1.18 13.55
C ASP A 141 -3.25 0.12 12.51
N PRO A 142 -2.80 0.24 11.24
CA PRO A 142 -3.29 -0.56 10.12
C PRO A 142 -2.49 -1.85 9.94
N GLY A 143 -2.65 -2.82 10.83
CA GLY A 143 -2.26 -4.21 10.60
C GLY A 143 -3.35 -4.90 9.78
N LEU A 144 -3.01 -5.38 8.57
CA LEU A 144 -3.94 -6.05 7.67
C LEU A 144 -3.35 -7.37 7.16
N VAL A 145 -4.15 -8.43 7.16
CA VAL A 145 -3.82 -9.68 6.48
C VAL A 145 -5.07 -10.30 5.88
N TRP A 146 -4.98 -10.69 4.60
CA TRP A 146 -6.03 -11.44 3.94
C TRP A 146 -6.01 -12.91 4.39
N SER A 147 -7.18 -13.52 4.53
CA SER A 147 -7.30 -14.96 4.67
C SER A 147 -6.76 -15.67 3.41
N PRO A 148 -6.23 -16.90 3.52
CA PRO A 148 -5.70 -17.63 2.36
C PRO A 148 -6.75 -17.90 1.27
N ASP A 149 -8.01 -18.08 1.65
CA ASP A 149 -9.15 -18.23 0.72
C ASP A 149 -9.62 -16.88 0.13
N SER A 150 -8.96 -15.79 0.50
CA SER A 150 -9.23 -14.42 0.06
C SER A 150 -10.59 -13.86 0.47
N GLY A 151 -11.40 -14.58 1.26
CA GLY A 151 -12.77 -14.21 1.62
C GLY A 151 -12.88 -13.17 2.74
N THR A 152 -11.83 -13.03 3.54
CA THR A 152 -11.83 -12.23 4.76
C THR A 152 -10.53 -11.44 4.87
N ILE A 153 -10.59 -10.25 5.44
CA ILE A 153 -9.43 -9.50 5.90
C ILE A 153 -9.46 -9.43 7.42
N TYR A 154 -8.35 -9.79 8.06
CA TYR A 154 -8.15 -9.61 9.48
C TYR A 154 -7.44 -8.28 9.69
N ALA A 155 -8.07 -7.39 10.44
CA ALA A 155 -7.62 -6.03 10.66
C ALA A 155 -7.37 -5.77 12.14
N SER A 156 -6.23 -5.15 12.48
CA SER A 156 -6.06 -4.53 13.78
C SER A 156 -6.84 -3.21 13.84
N VAL A 157 -7.62 -3.06 14.89
CA VAL A 157 -8.45 -1.88 15.16
C VAL A 157 -8.38 -1.53 16.64
N PHE A 158 -8.76 -0.31 16.99
CA PHE A 158 -9.06 0.01 18.38
C PHE A 158 -10.57 0.02 18.59
N THR A 159 -11.00 -0.65 19.64
CA THR A 159 -12.39 -0.64 20.12
C THR A 159 -12.51 0.25 21.35
N GLY A 160 -13.70 0.82 21.57
CA GLY A 160 -13.96 1.78 22.66
C GLY A 160 -13.85 3.24 22.21
N THR A 161 -14.00 4.16 23.16
CA THR A 161 -13.89 5.61 22.91
C THR A 161 -12.67 6.19 23.61
N PRO A 162 -12.16 7.36 23.18
CA PRO A 162 -11.09 8.05 23.91
C PRO A 162 -11.41 8.23 25.40
N ASP A 163 -12.69 8.44 25.74
CA ASP A 163 -13.14 8.69 27.11
C ASP A 163 -13.31 7.41 27.95
N SER A 164 -13.60 6.26 27.32
CA SER A 164 -13.83 4.97 28.00
C SER A 164 -12.63 4.01 27.94
N GLY A 165 -11.58 4.40 27.21
CA GLY A 165 -10.40 3.60 26.94
C GLY A 165 -10.47 2.93 25.57
N GLN A 166 -9.36 2.99 24.83
CA GLN A 166 -9.18 2.31 23.56
C GLN A 166 -8.46 0.98 23.78
N PHE A 167 -9.02 -0.12 23.30
CA PHE A 167 -8.45 -1.45 23.41
C PHE A 167 -8.13 -2.01 22.02
N PRO A 168 -6.89 -2.47 21.77
CA PRO A 168 -6.56 -3.11 20.50
C PRO A 168 -7.36 -4.40 20.34
N ALA A 169 -7.91 -4.61 19.16
CA ALA A 169 -8.64 -5.80 18.77
C ALA A 169 -8.26 -6.21 17.35
N ILE A 170 -8.48 -7.49 17.04
CA ILE A 170 -8.42 -7.99 15.66
C ILE A 170 -9.85 -8.32 15.26
N VAL A 171 -10.31 -7.74 14.15
CA VAL A 171 -11.63 -8.00 13.58
C VAL A 171 -11.49 -8.74 12.26
N ALA A 172 -12.41 -9.67 12.01
CA ALA A 172 -12.57 -10.29 10.70
C ALA A 172 -13.61 -9.47 9.93
N ILE A 173 -13.26 -9.05 8.72
CA ILE A 173 -14.12 -8.27 7.84
C ILE A 173 -14.24 -9.05 6.53
N ASP A 174 -15.46 -9.37 6.10
CA ASP A 174 -15.67 -10.03 4.83
C ASP A 174 -15.45 -9.08 3.64
N ARG A 175 -15.48 -9.61 2.41
CA ARG A 175 -15.33 -8.79 1.19
C ARG A 175 -16.34 -7.66 1.04
N SER A 176 -17.52 -7.78 1.66
CA SER A 176 -18.55 -6.74 1.63
C SER A 176 -18.32 -5.62 2.65
N GLY A 177 -17.40 -5.83 3.60
CA GLY A 177 -17.12 -4.88 4.68
C GLY A 177 -17.85 -5.20 5.97
N SER A 178 -18.52 -6.36 6.05
CA SER A 178 -19.24 -6.78 7.25
C SER A 178 -18.28 -7.40 8.26
N VAL A 179 -18.34 -6.95 9.51
CA VAL A 179 -17.58 -7.54 10.61
C VAL A 179 -18.25 -8.85 11.03
N THR A 180 -17.47 -9.93 11.10
CA THR A 180 -17.92 -11.29 11.45
C THR A 180 -17.36 -11.78 12.76
#